data_AF-A0A957HF79-F1
#
_entry.id   AF-A0A957HF79-F1
#
_cell.length_a   1.000
_cell.length_b   1.000
_cell.length_c   1.000
_cell.angle_alpha   90.00
_cell.angle_beta   90.00
_cell.angle_gamma   90.00
#
_symmetry.space_group_name_H-M   'P 1'
#
loop_
_entity.id
_entity.type
_entity.pdbx_description
1 polymer ?
#
loop_
_entity_poly.entity_id
_entity_poly.type
_entity_poly.pdbx_seq_one_letter_code
_entity_poly.pdbx_strand_id
1 'polypeptide(L)'
;MIFQHTLAQVLQQQKTQTRRIIHPHETAIRGKYNRIESVLSNDRVKWQVGKTYAVQPGRGKSQVARICIEKINSEQITRISTKDAIAEGFESRHAFLETWQAIHGADAMNVRVWVLTFRVVGFYTDLQQFTYDYKEPVAYAAGRSHHSWQGLPRTS
;
A
#
# COMPACT_ATOMS: atom_id res chain seq x y z
N MET A 1 4.25 -9.27 -0.52
CA MET A 1 5.22 -8.22 -0.11
C MET A 1 4.55 -6.87 -0.20
N ILE A 2 4.94 -5.87 0.61
CA ILE A 2 4.21 -4.60 0.74
C ILE A 2 4.21 -3.73 -0.52
N PHE A 3 5.25 -3.82 -1.33
CA PHE A 3 5.43 -2.97 -2.51
C PHE A 3 5.39 -3.72 -3.83
N GLN A 4 4.99 -4.99 -3.85
CA GLN A 4 5.09 -5.82 -5.06
C GLN A 4 4.37 -5.19 -6.28
N HIS A 5 3.21 -4.56 -6.05
CA HIS A 5 2.42 -3.91 -7.10
C HIS A 5 2.65 -2.40 -7.22
N THR A 6 3.37 -1.79 -6.27
CA THR A 6 3.59 -0.33 -6.19
C THR A 6 5.07 0.03 -6.10
N LEU A 7 5.96 -0.90 -6.48
CA LEU A 7 7.39 -0.74 -6.32
C LEU A 7 7.92 0.48 -7.07
N ALA A 8 7.53 0.61 -8.34
CA ALA A 8 7.93 1.75 -9.17
C ALA A 8 7.55 3.08 -8.52
N GLN A 9 6.35 3.19 -7.94
CA GLN A 9 5.88 4.40 -7.26
C GLN A 9 6.67 4.71 -5.98
N VAL A 10 7.11 3.70 -5.23
CA VAL A 10 8.01 3.89 -4.08
C VAL A 10 9.37 4.38 -4.57
N LEU A 11 9.92 3.77 -5.62
CA LEU A 11 11.24 4.14 -6.17
C LEU A 11 11.23 5.56 -6.76
N GLN A 12 10.13 5.97 -7.38
CA GLN A 12 9.89 7.32 -7.87
C GLN A 12 9.45 8.30 -6.77
N GLN A 13 9.38 7.85 -5.51
CA GLN A 13 8.99 8.64 -4.34
C GLN A 13 7.56 9.23 -4.41
N GLN A 14 6.71 8.67 -5.27
CA GLN A 14 5.30 9.05 -5.39
C GLN A 14 4.44 8.40 -4.30
N LYS A 15 4.79 7.16 -3.92
CA LYS A 15 4.17 6.46 -2.78
C LYS A 15 4.96 6.72 -1.51
N THR A 16 4.32 7.39 -0.54
CA THR A 16 4.90 7.80 0.76
C THR A 16 4.09 7.29 1.95
N GLN A 17 3.04 6.52 1.69
CA GLN A 17 2.19 5.92 2.71
C GLN A 17 1.79 4.50 2.35
N THR A 18 1.51 3.68 3.35
CA THR A 18 0.94 2.34 3.17
C THR A 18 0.03 1.94 4.32
N ARG A 19 -1.08 1.27 3.99
CA ARG A 19 -2.05 0.70 4.93
C ARG A 19 -1.90 -0.79 5.11
N ARG A 20 -2.17 -1.24 6.34
CA ARG A 20 -2.10 -2.65 6.77
C ARG A 20 -3.24 -3.00 7.69
N ILE A 21 -3.96 -4.08 7.38
CA ILE A 21 -4.98 -4.64 8.28
C ILE A 21 -4.36 -4.87 9.65
N ILE A 22 -5.07 -4.43 10.69
CA ILE A 22 -4.69 -4.70 12.08
C ILE A 22 -5.11 -6.14 12.39
N HIS A 23 -4.17 -6.97 12.82
CA HIS A 23 -4.48 -8.32 13.28
C HIS A 23 -4.71 -8.36 14.81
N PRO A 24 -5.49 -9.34 15.34
CA PRO A 24 -5.82 -9.38 16.78
C PRO A 24 -4.62 -9.45 17.73
N HIS A 25 -3.50 -10.02 17.28
CA HIS A 25 -2.26 -10.15 18.05
C HIS A 25 -1.31 -8.95 17.87
N GLU A 26 -1.78 -7.86 17.26
CA GLU A 26 -1.02 -6.63 17.08
C GLU A 26 -1.44 -5.56 18.09
N THR A 27 -0.45 -4.90 18.69
CA THR A 27 -0.67 -3.88 19.71
C THR A 27 0.14 -2.64 19.40
N ALA A 28 -0.44 -1.46 19.63
CA ALA A 28 0.26 -0.19 19.52
C ALA A 28 0.96 0.14 20.83
N ILE A 29 2.26 0.43 20.78
CA ILE A 29 2.97 1.08 21.87
C ILE A 29 2.93 2.58 21.63
N ARG A 30 2.45 3.30 22.63
CA ARG A 30 2.23 4.74 22.57
C ARG A 30 3.16 5.45 23.52
N GLY A 31 3.77 6.52 23.04
CA GLY A 31 4.63 7.37 23.85
C GLY A 31 4.00 8.74 24.08
N LYS A 32 4.83 9.79 23.98
CA LYS A 32 4.43 11.16 24.34
C LYS A 32 3.24 11.63 23.50
N TYR A 33 2.29 12.31 24.14
CA TYR A 33 1.06 12.82 23.50
C TYR A 33 0.22 11.74 22.81
N ASN A 34 0.25 10.50 23.34
CA ASN A 34 -0.53 9.37 22.83
C ASN A 34 -0.23 8.98 21.37
N ARG A 35 0.93 9.38 20.85
CA ARG A 35 1.40 9.03 19.50
C ARG A 35 1.86 7.58 19.48
N ILE A 36 1.55 6.85 18.41
CA ILE A 36 2.02 5.48 18.22
C ILE A 36 3.50 5.56 17.82
N GLU A 37 4.37 4.99 18.65
CA GLU A 37 5.81 4.94 18.41
C GLU A 37 6.23 3.61 17.78
N SER A 38 5.53 2.53 18.12
CA SER A 38 5.73 1.22 17.52
C SER A 38 4.46 0.37 17.51
N VAL A 39 4.47 -0.67 16.68
CA VAL A 39 3.48 -1.73 16.62
C VAL A 39 4.19 -3.04 16.90
N LEU A 40 3.70 -3.80 17.88
CA LEU A 40 4.14 -5.15 18.16
C LEU A 40 3.23 -6.16 17.43
N SER A 41 3.78 -7.34 17.16
CA SER A 41 3.05 -8.51 16.68
C SER A 41 3.64 -9.72 17.40
N ASN A 42 2.83 -10.39 18.24
CA ASN A 42 3.29 -11.46 19.12
C ASN A 42 4.54 -11.04 19.94
N ASP A 43 4.43 -9.89 20.62
CA ASP A 43 5.49 -9.29 21.45
C ASP A 43 6.79 -8.89 20.73
N ARG A 44 6.84 -8.97 19.40
CA ARG A 44 7.98 -8.53 18.59
C ARG A 44 7.67 -7.22 17.89
N VAL A 45 8.62 -6.30 17.88
CA VAL A 45 8.50 -5.03 17.14
C VAL A 45 8.36 -5.33 15.65
N LYS A 46 7.17 -5.00 15.11
CA LYS A 46 6.86 -5.12 13.68
C LYS A 46 7.23 -3.85 12.94
N TRP A 47 6.75 -2.72 13.45
CA TRP A 47 7.03 -1.38 12.91
C TRP A 47 7.37 -0.40 14.02
N GLN A 48 8.27 0.53 13.76
CA GLN A 48 8.69 1.56 14.71
C GLN A 48 9.04 2.85 13.97
N VAL A 49 8.58 3.97 14.51
CA VAL A 49 8.91 5.31 14.01
C VAL A 49 10.42 5.54 14.15
N GLY A 50 11.03 6.13 13.12
CA GLY A 50 12.46 6.39 13.02
C GLY A 50 13.31 5.19 12.60
N LYS A 51 12.73 3.99 12.45
CA LYS A 51 13.46 2.80 11.96
C LYS A 51 13.37 2.69 10.44
N THR A 52 14.40 2.06 9.86
CA THR A 52 14.49 1.82 8.43
C THR A 52 14.14 0.38 8.05
N TYR A 53 13.44 0.22 6.93
CA TYR A 53 12.94 -1.06 6.44
C TYR A 53 13.33 -1.27 4.98
N ALA A 54 13.62 -2.54 4.65
CA ALA A 54 13.96 -2.94 3.29
C ALA A 54 12.73 -2.91 2.37
N VAL A 55 12.91 -2.33 1.19
CA VAL A 55 11.99 -2.43 0.06
C VAL A 55 12.49 -3.58 -0.81
N GLN A 56 11.71 -4.66 -0.93
CA GLN A 56 12.03 -5.79 -1.81
C GLN A 56 10.90 -5.96 -2.85
N PRO A 57 11.23 -6.34 -4.10
CA PRO A 57 10.22 -6.58 -5.14
C PRO A 57 9.34 -7.80 -4.83
N GLY A 58 9.89 -8.78 -4.12
CA GLY A 58 9.21 -10.01 -3.78
C GLY A 58 9.85 -10.72 -2.59
N ARG A 59 9.19 -11.75 -2.07
CA ARG A 59 9.73 -12.56 -0.97
C ARG A 59 11.02 -13.24 -1.45
N GLY A 60 12.06 -13.19 -0.61
CA GLY A 60 13.37 -13.79 -0.92
C GLY A 60 14.19 -13.03 -1.97
N LYS A 61 13.71 -11.89 -2.46
CA LYS A 61 14.46 -11.05 -3.39
C LYS A 61 15.34 -10.03 -2.65
N SER A 62 16.45 -9.64 -3.26
CA SER A 62 17.32 -8.60 -2.73
C SER A 62 16.57 -7.28 -2.53
N GLN A 63 16.95 -6.53 -1.49
CA GLN A 63 16.43 -5.19 -1.29
C GLN A 63 16.88 -4.27 -2.43
N VAL A 64 16.02 -3.34 -2.83
CA VAL A 64 16.29 -2.38 -3.90
C VAL A 64 16.32 -0.94 -3.39
N ALA A 65 15.67 -0.70 -2.25
CA ALA A 65 15.67 0.57 -1.55
C ALA A 65 15.47 0.35 -0.04
N ARG A 66 15.63 1.42 0.73
CA ARG A 66 15.19 1.49 2.12
C ARG A 66 14.28 2.67 2.35
N ILE A 67 13.31 2.48 3.22
CA ILE A 67 12.42 3.52 3.71
C ILE A 67 12.63 3.74 5.21
N CYS A 68 12.36 4.94 5.71
CA CYS A 68 12.25 5.24 7.13
C CYS A 68 10.79 5.53 7.47
N ILE A 69 10.24 4.87 8.50
CA ILE A 69 8.89 5.17 8.98
C ILE A 69 8.92 6.47 9.78
N GLU A 70 8.14 7.45 9.37
CA GLU A 70 8.07 8.77 10.01
C GLU A 70 6.87 8.90 10.95
N LYS A 71 5.80 8.17 10.67
CA LYS A 71 4.58 8.22 11.46
C LYS A 71 3.80 6.91 11.37
N ILE A 72 3.19 6.52 12.48
CA ILE A 72 2.22 5.43 12.55
C ILE A 72 0.90 5.99 13.09
N ASN A 73 -0.18 5.72 12.38
CA ASN A 73 -1.55 6.01 12.80
C ASN A 73 -2.42 4.75 12.73
N SER A 74 -3.65 4.83 13.24
CA SER A 74 -4.69 3.84 12.99
C SER A 74 -6.00 4.52 12.63
N GLU A 75 -6.65 4.03 11.58
CA GLU A 75 -7.94 4.55 11.10
C GLU A 75 -8.82 3.41 10.55
N GLN A 76 -10.09 3.72 10.30
CA GLN A 76 -10.97 2.84 9.52
C GLN A 76 -10.62 3.01 8.03
N ILE A 77 -10.53 1.90 7.29
CA ILE A 77 -10.11 1.93 5.88
C ILE A 77 -11.00 2.85 5.02
N THR A 78 -12.30 2.85 5.27
CA THR A 78 -13.28 3.69 4.57
C THR A 78 -13.11 5.18 4.86
N ARG A 79 -12.35 5.58 5.89
CA ARG A 79 -12.11 6.99 6.23
C ARG A 79 -10.89 7.58 5.54
N ILE A 80 -10.19 6.83 4.68
CA ILE A 80 -9.08 7.33 3.90
C ILE A 80 -9.49 8.59 3.11
N SER A 81 -8.64 9.62 3.15
CA SER A 81 -8.82 10.86 2.38
C SER A 81 -8.28 10.70 0.95
N THR A 82 -8.71 11.56 0.01
CA THR A 82 -8.13 11.57 -1.35
C THR A 82 -6.62 11.85 -1.31
N LYS A 83 -6.18 12.76 -0.44
CA LYS A 83 -4.75 13.07 -0.25
C LYS A 83 -3.96 11.82 0.18
N ASP A 84 -4.50 11.05 1.12
CA ASP A 84 -3.85 9.83 1.58
C ASP A 84 -3.88 8.70 0.54
N ALA A 85 -4.94 8.61 -0.27
CA ALA A 85 -4.99 7.69 -1.40
C ALA A 85 -3.89 8.02 -2.45
N ILE A 86 -3.66 9.31 -2.71
CA ILE A 86 -2.54 9.77 -3.54
C ILE A 86 -1.19 9.41 -2.90
N ALA A 87 -1.03 9.58 -1.59
CA ALA A 87 0.18 9.16 -0.87
C ALA A 87 0.38 7.63 -0.88
N GLU A 88 -0.69 6.85 -1.03
CA GLU A 88 -0.65 5.41 -1.29
C GLU A 88 -0.27 5.07 -2.74
N GLY A 89 -0.21 6.04 -3.64
CA GLY A 89 0.10 5.86 -5.06
C GLY A 89 -1.14 5.61 -5.94
N PHE A 90 -2.32 6.04 -5.50
CA PHE A 90 -3.56 5.93 -6.27
C PHE A 90 -4.03 7.31 -6.74
N GLU A 91 -4.62 7.38 -7.93
CA GLU A 91 -5.16 8.64 -8.47
C GLU A 91 -6.31 9.22 -7.64
N SER A 92 -7.06 8.36 -6.93
CA SER A 92 -8.24 8.77 -6.18
C SER A 92 -8.54 7.85 -5.01
N ARG A 93 -9.36 8.35 -4.08
CA ARG A 93 -9.94 7.55 -2.99
C ARG A 93 -10.73 6.35 -3.50
N HIS A 94 -11.47 6.52 -4.60
CA HIS A 94 -12.29 5.47 -5.18
C HIS A 94 -11.42 4.31 -5.71
N ALA A 95 -10.41 4.63 -6.53
CA ALA A 95 -9.47 3.65 -7.08
C ALA A 95 -8.73 2.87 -5.97
N PHE A 96 -8.35 3.55 -4.88
CA PHE A 96 -7.77 2.90 -3.72
C PHE A 96 -8.73 1.89 -3.07
N LEU A 97 -9.98 2.29 -2.79
CA LEU A 97 -10.95 1.44 -2.10
C LEU A 97 -11.39 0.25 -2.96
N GLU A 98 -11.58 0.45 -4.26
CA GLU A 98 -11.87 -0.63 -5.22
C GLU A 98 -10.73 -1.66 -5.23
N THR A 99 -9.49 -1.20 -5.34
CA THR A 99 -8.31 -2.07 -5.29
C THR A 99 -8.18 -2.78 -3.95
N TRP A 100 -8.41 -2.09 -2.84
CA TRP A 100 -8.40 -2.67 -1.50
C TRP A 100 -9.41 -3.82 -1.39
N GLN A 101 -10.65 -3.60 -1.85
CA GLN A 101 -11.69 -4.60 -1.87
C GLN A 101 -11.34 -5.79 -2.76
N ALA A 102 -10.72 -5.56 -3.92
CA ALA A 102 -10.28 -6.64 -4.81
C ALA A 102 -9.20 -7.53 -4.18
N ILE A 103 -8.27 -6.93 -3.40
CA ILE A 103 -7.16 -7.66 -2.76
C ILE A 103 -7.62 -8.39 -1.49
N HIS A 104 -8.47 -7.77 -0.69
CA HIS A 104 -8.79 -8.24 0.66
C HIS A 104 -10.21 -8.79 0.82
N GLY A 105 -11.06 -8.69 -0.23
CA GLY A 105 -12.46 -9.08 -0.19
C GLY A 105 -13.38 -7.98 0.36
N ALA A 106 -14.70 -8.20 0.21
CA ALA A 106 -15.72 -7.25 0.64
C ALA A 106 -15.74 -7.00 2.15
N ASP A 107 -15.45 -8.03 2.96
CA ASP A 107 -15.44 -7.93 4.42
C ASP A 107 -14.32 -7.02 4.96
N ALA A 108 -13.30 -6.78 4.14
CA ALA A 108 -12.18 -5.91 4.49
C ALA A 108 -12.50 -4.42 4.40
N MET A 109 -13.74 -4.02 4.12
CA MET A 109 -14.17 -2.61 4.07
C MET A 109 -14.54 -2.04 5.45
N ASN A 110 -14.78 -2.89 6.45
CA ASN A 110 -15.11 -2.47 7.81
C ASN A 110 -14.00 -2.80 8.81
N VAL A 111 -12.75 -2.68 8.39
CA VAL A 111 -11.58 -3.00 9.22
C VAL A 111 -10.78 -1.75 9.56
N ARG A 112 -10.18 -1.77 10.75
CA ARG A 112 -9.13 -0.83 11.10
C ARG A 112 -7.82 -1.24 10.45
N VAL A 113 -7.05 -0.24 10.07
CA VAL A 113 -5.72 -0.39 9.49
C VAL A 113 -4.69 0.40 10.25
N TRP A 114 -3.46 -0.08 10.27
CA TRP A 114 -2.28 0.75 10.52
C TRP A 114 -2.00 1.57 9.27
N VAL A 115 -1.69 2.84 9.46
CA VAL A 115 -1.23 3.74 8.40
C VAL A 115 0.22 4.07 8.69
N LEU A 116 1.11 3.64 7.81
CA LEU A 116 2.55 3.89 7.92
C LEU A 116 2.91 4.97 6.91
N THR A 117 3.29 6.16 7.40
CA THR A 117 3.91 7.19 6.56
C THR A 117 5.42 7.00 6.59
N PHE A 118 6.06 7.12 5.44
CA PHE A 118 7.47 6.87 5.29
C PHE A 118 8.08 7.73 4.20
N ARG A 119 9.41 7.85 4.24
CA ARG A 119 10.22 8.41 3.16
C ARG A 119 11.28 7.41 2.71
N VAL A 120 11.69 7.50 1.44
CA VAL A 120 12.85 6.75 0.94
C VAL A 120 14.13 7.38 1.51
N VAL A 121 15.07 6.55 1.95
CA VAL A 121 16.35 6.98 2.54
C VAL A 121 17.58 6.47 1.81
N GLY A 122 17.43 5.57 0.84
CA GLY A 122 18.54 5.09 0.03
C GLY A 122 18.11 4.05 -1.00
N PHE A 123 18.89 3.92 -2.06
CA PHE A 123 18.74 2.95 -3.13
C PHE A 123 19.95 2.00 -3.12
N TYR A 124 19.72 0.72 -3.43
CA TYR A 124 20.73 -0.34 -3.39
C TYR A 124 21.04 -0.94 -4.76
N THR A 125 20.43 -0.41 -5.82
CA THR A 125 20.63 -0.84 -7.19
C THR A 125 20.57 0.38 -8.11
N ASP A 126 21.21 0.29 -9.27
CA ASP A 126 21.10 1.29 -10.31
C ASP A 126 19.72 1.17 -10.97
N LEU A 127 18.95 2.27 -10.98
CA LEU A 127 17.57 2.28 -11.46
C LEU A 127 17.45 1.84 -12.93
N GLN A 128 18.52 1.94 -13.71
CA GLN A 128 18.56 1.53 -15.12
C GLN A 128 18.48 0.01 -15.34
N GLN A 129 18.77 -0.82 -14.33
CA GLN A 129 18.69 -2.29 -14.46
C GLN A 129 17.30 -2.86 -14.20
N PHE A 130 16.32 -2.03 -13.83
CA PHE A 130 14.95 -2.47 -13.53
C PHE A 130 14.03 -2.36 -14.77
N THR A 131 14.40 -2.98 -15.88
CA THR A 131 13.42 -3.40 -16.90
C THR A 131 12.77 -4.70 -16.40
N TYR A 132 11.87 -4.58 -15.43
CA TYR A 132 11.01 -5.72 -15.09
C TYR A 132 10.15 -6.02 -16.32
N ASP A 133 10.15 -7.29 -16.74
CA ASP A 133 9.10 -7.90 -17.56
C ASP A 133 7.81 -7.90 -16.71
N TYR A 134 7.26 -6.70 -16.50
CA TYR A 134 5.90 -6.51 -16.07
C TYR A 134 5.05 -7.00 -17.24
N LYS A 135 4.75 -8.30 -17.27
CA LYS A 135 3.48 -8.76 -17.85
C LYS A 135 2.44 -7.80 -17.31
N GLU A 136 1.79 -7.09 -18.23
CA GLU A 136 1.17 -5.78 -17.99
C GLU A 136 0.62 -5.59 -16.58
N PRO A 137 0.81 -4.42 -15.97
CA PRO A 137 0.03 -4.09 -14.79
C PRO A 137 -1.43 -4.28 -15.20
N VAL A 138 -2.07 -5.34 -14.68
CA VAL A 138 -3.52 -5.47 -14.73
C VAL A 138 -4.02 -4.09 -14.39
N ALA A 139 -4.78 -3.47 -15.30
CA ALA A 139 -5.14 -2.07 -15.29
C ALA A 139 -5.76 -1.65 -13.93
N TYR A 140 -4.91 -1.41 -12.93
CA TYR A 140 -5.30 -1.15 -11.54
C TYR A 140 -5.51 0.35 -11.31
N ALA A 141 -5.10 1.18 -12.28
CA ALA A 141 -5.20 2.64 -12.24
C ALA A 141 -5.79 3.25 -13.52
N ALA A 142 -6.30 2.43 -14.44
CA ALA A 142 -7.03 2.92 -15.61
C ALA A 142 -8.35 2.16 -15.67
N GLY A 143 -9.44 2.83 -15.30
CA GLY A 143 -10.78 2.28 -15.37
C GLY A 143 -11.03 1.57 -16.69
N ARG A 144 -11.28 0.25 -16.64
CA ARG A 144 -11.76 -0.49 -17.80
C ARG A 144 -13.22 -0.13 -18.03
N SER A 145 -13.46 0.97 -18.73
CA SER A 145 -14.68 1.16 -19.52
C SER A 145 -14.57 0.30 -20.80
N HIS A 146 -14.74 -1.00 -20.66
CA HIS A 146 -15.18 -1.85 -21.78
C HIS A 146 -16.64 -2.21 -21.55
N HIS A 147 -17.53 -1.25 -21.83
CA HIS A 147 -18.92 -1.57 -22.16
C HIS A 147 -18.92 -2.20 -23.56
N SER A 148 -18.83 -3.52 -23.61
CA SER A 148 -19.33 -4.29 -24.76
C SER A 148 -20.85 -4.25 -24.71
N TRP A 149 -21.44 -3.35 -25.48
CA TRP A 149 -22.85 -3.42 -25.86
C TRP A 149 -23.07 -4.73 -26.63
N GLN A 150 -23.65 -5.73 -25.98
CA GLN A 150 -24.21 -6.89 -26.66
C GLN A 150 -25.55 -6.47 -27.28
N GLY A 151 -25.65 -6.61 -28.60
CA GLY A 151 -26.83 -6.28 -29.37
C GLY A 151 -28.07 -7.05 -28.90
N LEU A 152 -29.20 -6.35 -28.92
CA LEU A 152 -30.54 -6.90 -28.70
C LEU A 152 -30.87 -7.95 -29.78
N PRO A 153 -31.57 -9.05 -29.45
CA PRO A 153 -32.11 -9.95 -30.45
C PRO A 153 -33.25 -9.26 -31.21
N ARG A 154 -33.17 -9.24 -32.55
CA ARG A 154 -34.31 -8.92 -33.41
C ARG A 154 -35.26 -10.11 -33.41
N THR A 155 -36.47 -9.89 -32.94
CA THR A 155 -37.62 -10.78 -33.15
C THR A 155 -38.25 -10.48 -34.51
N SER A 156 -38.38 -11.50 -35.34
CA SER A 156 -39.38 -11.59 -36.41
C SER A 156 -39.54 -13.06 -36.77
#